data_AF-A0A0J9T300-F1
#
_entry.id   AF-A0A0J9T300-F1
#
_cell.length_a   1.000
_cell.length_b   1.000
_cell.length_c   1.000
_cell.angle_alpha   90.00
_cell.angle_beta   90.00
_cell.angle_gamma   90.00
#
_symmetry.space_group_name_H-M   'P 1'
#
loop_
_entity.id
_entity.type
_entity.pdbx_description
1 polymer ?
#
loop_
_entity_poly.entity_id
_entity_poly.type
_entity_poly.pdbx_seq_one_letter_code
_entity_poly.pdbx_strand_id
1 'polypeptide(L)'
;MKNEAFQKIFYFIIYTKHIVKFKQINVYETIIHQVDQEYRKEQTAEFCDRITFPYENNDQVKVLCRKFVTFLKNLKNNYKSDSNSQAHKKYSEYLNFWIRHQLELQSISQNEKSVLYNHLNDKFEQFNKDCKLQKKLNDINDNDFKSMNMLYKLYKNYNGSLSENNNDCNVFFKKLKVNYDKCLYRCYADENLINLYFFFQYKELNELIWLQYNIPFQHNEEMKKNYMMEILYQFIKYCRENKKNEKLSSFMSEFIVKYYKENYTEYEQIFADCKNGDKSKTYGQLYESCKEKYGEDLALIEKNADKYLEYQINYIKSLSALELWIFKAQSLFQDFDAISRISPTIMSTMVAIVVCVFFLYKVLKTII
;
A
#
# COMPACT_ATOMS: atom_id res chain seq x y z
N MET A 1 -8.63 12.17 -25.40
CA MET A 1 -8.72 10.79 -24.87
C MET A 1 -7.99 10.73 -23.54
N LYS A 2 -8.70 10.96 -22.43
CA LYS A 2 -8.13 10.83 -21.08
C LYS A 2 -8.01 9.32 -20.79
N ASN A 3 -6.77 8.88 -20.58
CA ASN A 3 -6.34 7.50 -20.62
C ASN A 3 -7.10 6.63 -19.60
N GLU A 4 -7.99 5.76 -20.11
CA GLU A 4 -8.88 4.87 -19.37
C GLU A 4 -8.10 3.85 -18.53
N ALA A 5 -6.86 3.53 -18.92
CA ALA A 5 -5.93 2.72 -18.14
C ALA A 5 -5.40 3.46 -16.90
N PHE A 6 -5.20 4.78 -16.99
CA PHE A 6 -4.77 5.61 -15.86
C PHE A 6 -5.91 5.84 -14.86
N GLN A 7 -7.15 5.95 -15.34
CA GLN A 7 -8.32 5.92 -14.45
C GLN A 7 -8.43 4.57 -13.72
N LYS A 8 -8.14 3.45 -14.37
CA LYS A 8 -8.18 2.11 -13.74
C LYS A 8 -7.08 1.91 -12.70
N ILE A 9 -5.86 2.37 -12.94
CA ILE A 9 -4.75 2.35 -11.96
C ILE A 9 -5.07 3.26 -10.76
N PHE A 10 -5.60 4.45 -11.01
CA PHE A 10 -6.05 5.36 -9.95
C PHE A 10 -7.21 4.75 -9.15
N TYR A 11 -8.14 4.05 -9.80
CA TYR A 11 -9.24 3.33 -9.14
C TYR A 11 -8.77 2.15 -8.27
N PHE A 12 -7.68 1.48 -8.63
CA PHE A 12 -7.22 0.29 -7.90
C PHE A 12 -6.44 0.64 -6.63
N ILE A 13 -5.61 1.70 -6.69
CA ILE A 13 -4.96 2.30 -5.51
C ILE A 13 -6.02 2.84 -4.53
N ILE A 14 -7.22 3.16 -5.02
CA ILE A 14 -8.33 3.78 -4.30
C ILE A 14 -9.15 2.81 -3.40
N TYR A 15 -8.85 1.51 -3.35
CA TYR A 15 -9.71 0.53 -2.67
C TYR A 15 -9.31 0.05 -1.26
N THR A 16 -8.27 0.62 -0.64
CA THR A 16 -7.93 0.31 0.76
C THR A 16 -8.70 1.17 1.78
N LYS A 17 -8.94 0.58 2.96
CA LYS A 17 -9.85 0.95 4.08
C LYS A 17 -10.02 2.44 4.44
N HIS A 18 -9.12 3.34 4.03
CA HIS A 18 -9.17 4.78 4.34
C HIS A 18 -9.67 5.66 3.18
N ILE A 19 -9.89 5.11 2.00
CA ILE A 19 -10.01 5.91 0.77
C ILE A 19 -11.44 6.37 0.47
N VAL A 20 -12.43 5.64 0.97
CA VAL A 20 -13.83 6.09 0.93
C VAL A 20 -14.00 7.49 1.55
N LYS A 21 -13.06 7.89 2.44
CA LYS A 21 -13.04 9.19 3.14
C LYS A 21 -12.66 10.38 2.24
N PHE A 22 -11.91 10.15 1.17
CA PHE A 22 -11.38 11.21 0.28
C PHE A 22 -12.06 11.27 -1.09
N LYS A 23 -13.06 10.42 -1.37
CA LYS A 23 -13.81 10.41 -2.64
C LYS A 23 -14.46 11.76 -2.99
N GLN A 24 -14.71 12.62 -1.99
CA GLN A 24 -15.35 13.94 -2.13
C GLN A 24 -14.40 15.11 -1.80
N ILE A 25 -13.09 14.88 -1.74
CA ILE A 25 -12.15 15.92 -1.33
C ILE A 25 -12.19 17.18 -2.22
N ASN A 26 -12.50 17.10 -3.51
CA ASN A 26 -12.75 18.31 -4.33
C ASN A 26 -13.87 19.18 -3.75
N VAL A 27 -14.95 18.56 -3.26
CA VAL A 27 -16.04 19.28 -2.58
C VAL A 27 -15.53 19.89 -1.29
N TYR A 28 -14.72 19.18 -0.52
CA TYR A 28 -14.12 19.70 0.71
C TYR A 28 -13.21 20.90 0.44
N GLU A 29 -12.36 20.85 -0.58
CA GLU A 29 -11.48 21.96 -0.98
C GLU A 29 -12.27 23.20 -1.41
N THR A 30 -13.32 23.03 -2.20
CA THR A 30 -14.22 24.14 -2.56
C THR A 30 -14.83 24.79 -1.32
N ILE A 31 -15.27 23.98 -0.35
CA ILE A 31 -15.83 24.49 0.89
C ILE A 31 -14.75 25.18 1.74
N ILE A 32 -13.55 24.64 1.81
CA ILE A 32 -12.43 25.26 2.54
C ILE A 32 -12.13 26.66 1.99
N HIS A 33 -12.14 26.83 0.66
CA HIS A 33 -11.97 28.16 0.04
C HIS A 33 -13.07 29.15 0.46
N GLN A 34 -14.32 28.70 0.58
CA GLN A 34 -15.42 29.55 1.10
C GLN A 34 -15.20 29.89 2.57
N VAL A 35 -14.79 28.90 3.38
CA VAL A 35 -14.52 29.07 4.82
C VAL A 35 -13.48 30.16 5.07
N ASP A 36 -12.41 30.21 4.27
CA ASP A 36 -11.34 31.21 4.40
C ASP A 36 -11.85 32.65 4.24
N GLN A 37 -12.98 32.86 3.54
CA GLN A 37 -13.61 34.16 3.36
C GLN A 37 -14.70 34.44 4.41
N GLU A 38 -15.35 33.41 4.94
CA GLU A 38 -16.59 33.54 5.72
C GLU A 38 -16.41 33.40 7.25
N TYR A 39 -15.35 32.72 7.72
CA TYR A 39 -15.24 32.30 9.13
C TYR A 39 -15.33 33.45 10.16
N ARG A 40 -14.98 34.68 9.77
CA ARG A 40 -15.03 35.87 10.63
C ARG A 40 -16.47 36.28 10.97
N LYS A 41 -17.42 35.98 10.10
CA LYS A 41 -18.84 36.36 10.24
C LYS A 41 -19.69 35.24 10.84
N GLU A 42 -19.10 34.08 11.13
CA GLU A 42 -19.84 32.93 11.63
C GLU A 42 -20.22 33.10 13.11
N GLN A 43 -21.49 33.44 13.36
CA GLN A 43 -22.03 33.65 14.70
C GLN A 43 -22.00 32.38 15.55
N THR A 44 -22.23 31.20 14.96
CA THR A 44 -22.17 29.95 15.73
C THR A 44 -20.77 29.61 16.23
N ALA A 45 -19.75 30.34 15.78
CA ALA A 45 -18.36 30.16 16.15
C ALA A 45 -17.86 31.20 17.19
N GLU A 46 -18.71 32.11 17.68
CA GLU A 46 -18.32 33.13 18.69
C GLU A 46 -17.76 32.51 19.98
N PHE A 47 -18.16 31.29 20.33
CA PHE A 47 -17.61 30.59 21.48
C PHE A 47 -16.10 30.30 21.35
N CYS A 48 -15.55 30.29 20.12
CA CYS A 48 -14.11 30.10 19.88
C CYS A 48 -13.27 31.26 20.40
N ASP A 49 -13.82 32.47 20.51
CA ASP A 49 -13.07 33.65 20.99
C ASP A 49 -12.78 33.57 22.49
N ARG A 50 -13.54 32.72 23.20
CA ARG A 50 -13.48 32.49 24.64
C ARG A 50 -12.54 31.34 25.03
N ILE A 51 -11.76 30.79 24.09
CA ILE A 51 -10.72 29.80 24.43
C ILE A 51 -9.67 30.47 25.32
N THR A 52 -9.42 29.86 26.47
CA THR A 52 -8.40 30.28 27.43
C THR A 52 -7.19 29.36 27.34
N PHE A 53 -6.00 29.95 27.21
CA PHE A 53 -4.73 29.22 27.15
C PHE A 53 -3.97 29.39 28.46
N PRO A 54 -3.24 28.36 28.92
CA PRO A 54 -2.53 28.40 30.20
C PRO A 54 -1.29 29.29 30.22
N TYR A 55 -0.70 29.62 29.07
CA TYR A 55 0.59 30.34 29.00
C TYR A 55 0.50 31.64 28.19
N GLU A 56 0.05 31.58 26.93
CA GLU A 56 -0.08 32.76 26.05
C GLU A 56 -1.34 32.67 25.18
N ASN A 57 -1.93 33.82 24.86
CA ASN A 57 -3.11 33.87 23.99
C ASN A 57 -2.72 33.45 22.56
N ASN A 58 -3.24 32.30 22.11
CA ASN A 58 -2.98 31.82 20.75
C ASN A 58 -4.16 32.16 19.82
N ASP A 59 -4.05 33.30 19.16
CA ASP A 59 -5.06 33.76 18.19
C ASP A 59 -5.18 32.82 16.98
N GLN A 60 -4.12 32.07 16.63
CA GLN A 60 -4.16 31.10 15.54
C GLN A 60 -5.10 29.94 15.86
N VAL A 61 -5.10 29.46 17.10
CA VAL A 61 -6.02 28.40 17.56
C VAL A 61 -7.47 28.90 17.58
N LYS A 62 -7.72 30.14 17.97
CA LYS A 62 -9.07 30.76 17.91
C LYS A 62 -9.57 30.86 16.47
N VAL A 63 -8.71 31.31 15.56
CA VAL A 63 -9.01 31.36 14.12
C VAL A 63 -9.28 29.95 13.58
N LEU A 64 -8.46 28.97 13.94
CA LEU A 64 -8.66 27.58 13.50
C LEU A 64 -9.97 27.00 14.03
N CYS A 65 -10.33 27.27 15.28
CA CYS A 65 -11.64 26.90 15.84
C CYS A 65 -12.79 27.49 15.01
N ARG A 66 -12.73 28.79 14.69
CA ARG A 66 -13.76 29.44 13.87
C ARG A 66 -13.87 28.82 12.48
N LYS A 67 -12.72 28.57 11.83
CA LYS A 67 -12.67 27.89 10.52
C LYS A 67 -13.27 26.49 10.60
N PHE A 68 -12.96 25.72 11.65
CA PHE A 68 -13.53 24.38 11.86
C PHE A 68 -15.05 24.40 11.96
N VAL A 69 -15.61 25.29 12.80
CA VAL A 69 -17.07 25.41 12.99
C VAL A 69 -17.76 25.82 11.69
N THR A 70 -17.19 26.80 10.98
CA THR A 70 -17.70 27.26 9.68
C THR A 70 -17.64 26.15 8.65
N PHE A 71 -16.53 25.40 8.59
CA PHE A 71 -16.36 24.29 7.67
C PHE A 71 -17.40 23.20 7.91
N LEU A 72 -17.62 22.82 9.17
CA LEU A 72 -18.65 21.87 9.54
C LEU A 72 -20.06 22.32 9.12
N LYS A 73 -20.38 23.60 9.33
CA LYS A 73 -21.68 24.17 8.93
C LYS A 73 -21.87 24.15 7.42
N ASN A 74 -20.85 24.57 6.65
CA ASN A 74 -20.92 24.58 5.19
C ASN A 74 -20.99 23.16 4.62
N LEU A 75 -20.29 22.20 5.22
CA LEU A 75 -20.45 20.78 4.90
C LEU A 75 -21.91 20.36 5.09
N LYS A 76 -22.51 20.60 6.25
CA LYS A 76 -23.92 20.22 6.49
C LYS A 76 -24.87 20.83 5.47
N ASN A 77 -24.71 22.12 5.16
CA ASN A 77 -25.58 22.82 4.23
C ASN A 77 -25.51 22.23 2.81
N ASN A 78 -24.32 21.89 2.34
CA ASN A 78 -24.13 21.27 1.01
C ASN A 78 -24.73 19.87 0.89
N TYR A 79 -25.04 19.20 2.01
CA TYR A 79 -25.54 17.82 2.03
C TYR A 79 -26.94 17.67 2.64
N LYS A 80 -27.69 18.78 2.83
CA LYS A 80 -29.06 18.76 3.38
C LYS A 80 -30.07 17.95 2.54
N SER A 81 -29.75 17.57 1.30
CA SER A 81 -30.62 16.80 0.41
C SER A 81 -30.47 15.27 0.52
N ASP A 82 -29.37 14.75 1.06
CA ASP A 82 -29.09 13.31 1.08
C ASP A 82 -29.29 12.71 2.48
N SER A 83 -30.38 11.96 2.65
CA SER A 83 -30.76 11.27 3.90
C SER A 83 -29.88 10.06 4.26
N ASN A 84 -28.70 9.91 3.65
CA ASN A 84 -27.88 8.71 3.78
C ASN A 84 -26.93 8.78 4.98
N SER A 85 -27.16 7.94 6.00
CA SER A 85 -26.38 7.83 7.24
C SER A 85 -24.87 7.58 7.02
N GLN A 86 -24.50 6.97 5.88
CA GLN A 86 -23.11 6.66 5.54
C GLN A 86 -22.31 7.87 5.03
N ALA A 87 -22.97 8.92 4.56
CA ALA A 87 -22.31 10.18 4.16
C ALA A 87 -21.80 10.92 5.40
N HIS A 88 -22.60 10.95 6.47
CA HIS A 88 -22.25 11.62 7.73
C HIS A 88 -21.00 11.02 8.41
N LYS A 89 -20.85 9.70 8.43
CA LYS A 89 -19.65 9.03 8.99
C LYS A 89 -18.35 9.42 8.27
N LYS A 90 -18.40 9.72 6.97
CA LYS A 90 -17.22 10.11 6.18
C LYS A 90 -16.77 11.54 6.49
N TYR A 91 -17.71 12.45 6.78
CA TYR A 91 -17.38 13.84 7.15
C TYR A 91 -16.60 13.93 8.45
N SER A 92 -17.03 13.20 9.49
CA SER A 92 -16.34 13.22 10.78
C SER A 92 -14.86 12.81 10.65
N GLU A 93 -14.56 11.85 9.78
CA GLU A 93 -13.20 11.34 9.63
C GLU A 93 -12.31 12.30 8.83
N TYR A 94 -12.84 12.95 7.78
CA TYR A 94 -12.09 14.00 7.08
C TYR A 94 -11.91 15.24 7.96
N LEU A 95 -12.91 15.63 8.76
CA LEU A 95 -12.82 16.77 9.67
C LEU A 95 -11.75 16.59 10.74
N ASN A 96 -11.68 15.41 11.36
CA ASN A 96 -10.62 15.08 12.33
C ASN A 96 -9.23 15.08 11.66
N PHE A 97 -9.15 14.65 10.40
CA PHE A 97 -7.91 14.76 9.63
C PHE A 97 -7.55 16.21 9.32
N TRP A 98 -8.51 17.00 8.84
CA TRP A 98 -8.32 18.38 8.43
C TRP A 98 -7.85 19.25 9.59
N ILE A 99 -8.51 19.16 10.75
CA ILE A 99 -8.12 19.96 11.92
C ILE A 99 -6.73 19.58 12.40
N ARG A 100 -6.41 18.28 12.45
CA ARG A 100 -5.07 17.81 12.78
C ARG A 100 -4.03 18.29 11.76
N HIS A 101 -4.33 18.22 10.47
CA HIS A 101 -3.44 18.70 9.41
C HIS A 101 -3.16 20.20 9.52
N GLN A 102 -4.16 21.02 9.84
CA GLN A 102 -3.99 22.46 10.06
C GLN A 102 -3.11 22.77 11.28
N LEU A 103 -3.31 22.05 12.38
CA LEU A 103 -2.48 22.18 13.59
C LEU A 103 -1.00 21.88 13.29
N GLU A 104 -0.73 20.83 12.52
CA GLU A 104 0.62 20.42 12.13
C GLU A 104 1.27 21.41 11.14
N LEU A 105 0.51 21.95 10.19
CA LEU A 105 1.01 22.98 9.26
C LEU A 105 1.39 24.28 9.97
N GLN A 106 0.69 24.62 11.06
CA GLN A 106 0.92 25.82 11.84
C GLN A 106 1.88 25.59 13.02
N SER A 107 2.43 24.38 13.16
CA SER A 107 3.33 23.99 14.26
C SER A 107 2.75 24.24 15.65
N ILE A 108 1.42 24.08 15.81
CA ILE A 108 0.73 24.27 17.09
C ILE A 108 1.14 23.18 18.08
N SER A 109 1.42 23.56 19.33
CA SER A 109 1.91 22.62 20.34
C SER A 109 0.86 21.59 20.77
N GLN A 110 1.31 20.46 21.32
CA GLN A 110 0.42 19.40 21.82
C GLN A 110 -0.51 19.87 22.94
N ASN A 111 -0.06 20.84 23.77
CA ASN A 111 -0.88 21.42 24.84
C ASN A 111 -2.03 22.25 24.26
N GLU A 112 -1.74 23.13 23.31
CA GLU A 112 -2.75 23.98 22.65
C GLU A 112 -3.72 23.16 21.79
N LYS A 113 -3.20 22.11 21.13
CA LYS A 113 -4.01 21.11 20.45
C LYS A 113 -5.04 20.49 21.39
N SER A 114 -4.62 20.05 22.57
CA SER A 114 -5.50 19.46 23.57
C SER A 114 -6.57 20.45 24.06
N VAL A 115 -6.20 21.72 24.27
CA VAL A 115 -7.14 22.80 24.61
C VAL A 115 -8.21 22.96 23.53
N LEU A 116 -7.82 22.99 22.25
CA LEU A 116 -8.75 23.13 21.13
C LEU A 116 -9.74 21.95 21.05
N TYR A 117 -9.25 20.71 21.13
CA TYR A 117 -10.11 19.51 21.06
C TYR A 117 -11.10 19.47 22.23
N ASN A 118 -10.66 19.81 23.45
CA ASN A 118 -11.53 19.85 24.62
C ASN A 118 -12.62 20.93 24.46
N HIS A 119 -12.24 22.15 24.07
CA HIS A 119 -13.18 23.25 23.89
C HIS A 119 -14.23 22.98 22.82
N LEU A 120 -13.82 22.40 21.67
CA LEU A 120 -14.74 22.02 20.60
C LEU A 120 -15.68 20.88 21.04
N ASN A 121 -15.20 19.91 21.82
CA ASN A 121 -16.02 18.83 22.34
C ASN A 121 -17.04 19.33 23.37
N ASP A 122 -16.64 20.21 24.28
CA ASP A 122 -17.53 20.80 25.30
C ASP A 122 -18.66 21.64 24.68
N LYS A 123 -18.39 22.27 23.54
CA LYS A 123 -19.34 23.12 22.83
C LYS A 123 -19.98 22.42 21.63
N PHE A 124 -19.71 21.14 21.41
CA PHE A 124 -20.11 20.41 20.20
C PHE A 124 -21.61 20.47 19.95
N GLU A 125 -22.41 20.29 20.99
CA GLU A 125 -23.88 20.35 20.92
C GLU A 125 -24.40 21.74 20.51
N GLN A 126 -23.64 22.82 20.73
CA GLN A 126 -24.09 24.18 20.41
C GLN A 126 -24.14 24.43 18.90
N PHE A 127 -23.20 23.85 18.15
CA PHE A 127 -23.07 24.02 16.70
C PHE A 127 -23.36 22.73 15.91
N ASN A 128 -23.70 21.63 16.59
CA ASN A 128 -24.04 20.34 15.99
C ASN A 128 -25.28 19.64 16.58
N LYS A 129 -26.34 20.43 16.83
CA LYS A 129 -27.62 19.99 17.42
C LYS A 129 -28.31 18.81 16.73
N ASP A 130 -28.04 18.56 15.45
CA ASP A 130 -28.77 17.54 14.66
C ASP A 130 -28.19 16.11 14.80
N CYS A 131 -27.19 15.87 15.67
CA CYS A 131 -26.64 14.55 16.07
C CYS A 131 -26.34 13.50 14.97
N LYS A 132 -26.21 13.86 13.69
CA LYS A 132 -25.93 12.88 12.61
C LYS A 132 -24.46 12.46 12.50
N LEU A 133 -23.53 13.18 13.14
CA LEU A 133 -22.11 12.83 13.18
C LEU A 133 -21.85 11.90 14.37
N GLN A 134 -22.05 10.60 14.15
CA GLN A 134 -21.97 9.54 15.16
C GLN A 134 -20.61 9.35 15.87
N LYS A 135 -19.58 10.17 15.60
CA LYS A 135 -18.27 10.06 16.26
C LYS A 135 -17.75 11.42 16.73
N LYS A 136 -17.32 11.45 18.00
CA LYS A 136 -16.73 12.60 18.69
C LYS A 136 -15.50 13.12 17.94
N LEU A 137 -15.31 14.43 17.96
CA LEU A 137 -14.07 15.06 17.53
C LEU A 137 -12.94 14.43 18.33
N ASN A 138 -11.97 13.84 17.65
CA ASN A 138 -10.87 13.16 18.32
C ASN A 138 -9.55 13.48 17.64
N ASP A 139 -8.50 13.57 18.46
CA ASP A 139 -7.15 13.60 17.96
C ASP A 139 -6.83 12.23 17.36
N ILE A 140 -6.75 12.18 16.03
CA ILE A 140 -6.33 10.97 15.31
C ILE A 140 -4.94 10.59 15.80
N ASN A 141 -4.61 9.30 15.93
CA ASN A 141 -3.24 8.90 16.30
C ASN A 141 -2.23 9.16 15.17
N ASP A 142 -0.94 9.16 15.50
CA ASP A 142 0.13 9.54 14.56
C ASP A 142 0.22 8.66 13.32
N ASN A 143 -0.02 7.36 13.45
CA ASN A 143 0.07 6.43 12.33
C ASN A 143 -1.08 6.63 11.35
N ASP A 144 -2.30 6.77 11.88
CA ASP A 144 -3.49 7.08 11.09
C ASP A 144 -3.35 8.44 10.41
N PHE A 145 -2.84 9.46 11.11
CA PHE A 145 -2.59 10.78 10.53
C PHE A 145 -1.54 10.73 9.42
N LYS A 146 -0.39 10.08 9.65
CA LYS A 146 0.66 9.93 8.62
C LYS A 146 0.11 9.28 7.36
N SER A 147 -0.66 8.22 7.50
CA SER A 147 -1.31 7.50 6.40
C SER A 147 -2.31 8.40 5.65
N MET A 148 -3.20 9.08 6.38
CA MET A 148 -4.19 9.98 5.77
C MET A 148 -3.54 11.20 5.10
N ASN A 149 -2.49 11.77 5.70
CA ASN A 149 -1.74 12.89 5.13
C ASN A 149 -1.03 12.50 3.84
N MET A 150 -0.55 11.27 3.76
CA MET A 150 0.09 10.76 2.55
C MET A 150 -0.90 10.63 1.39
N LEU A 151 -2.08 10.06 1.66
CA LEU A 151 -3.19 10.00 0.70
C LEU A 151 -3.63 11.39 0.27
N TYR A 152 -3.75 12.32 1.21
CA TYR A 152 -4.08 13.72 0.93
C TYR A 152 -3.04 14.38 0.00
N LYS A 153 -1.74 14.19 0.26
CA LYS A 153 -0.67 14.70 -0.61
C LYS A 153 -0.69 14.07 -1.99
N LEU A 154 -0.90 12.75 -2.09
CA LEU A 154 -1.07 12.07 -3.38
C LEU A 154 -2.24 12.65 -4.18
N TYR A 155 -3.36 12.88 -3.50
CA TYR A 155 -4.53 13.49 -4.11
C TYR A 155 -4.25 14.92 -4.60
N LYS A 156 -3.67 15.77 -3.75
CA LYS A 156 -3.27 17.15 -4.09
C LYS A 156 -2.30 17.17 -5.27
N ASN A 157 -1.37 16.21 -5.32
CA ASN A 157 -0.46 16.09 -6.46
C ASN A 157 -1.21 15.73 -7.74
N TYR A 158 -2.20 14.84 -7.68
CA TYR A 158 -2.95 14.41 -8.88
C TYR A 158 -3.97 15.45 -9.37
N ASN A 159 -4.70 16.10 -8.46
CA ASN A 159 -5.76 17.06 -8.78
C ASN A 159 -5.33 18.53 -8.64
N GLY A 160 -4.06 18.77 -8.30
CA GLY A 160 -3.49 20.12 -8.25
C GLY A 160 -3.66 20.83 -9.59
N SER A 161 -3.71 22.16 -9.55
CA SER A 161 -3.94 22.94 -10.76
C SER A 161 -2.81 22.68 -11.77
N LEU A 162 -3.18 22.30 -13.00
CA LEU A 162 -2.23 22.23 -14.14
C LEU A 162 -1.48 23.57 -14.31
N SER A 163 -2.05 24.68 -13.82
CA SER A 163 -1.46 26.02 -13.84
C SER A 163 -0.31 26.24 -12.84
N GLU A 164 -0.21 25.49 -11.74
CA GLU A 164 0.95 25.56 -10.83
C GLU A 164 2.12 24.71 -11.32
N ASN A 165 1.86 23.76 -12.22
CA ASN A 165 2.87 22.96 -12.90
C ASN A 165 3.00 23.42 -14.35
N ASN A 166 3.59 24.60 -14.54
CA ASN A 166 4.14 25.03 -15.83
C ASN A 166 5.37 24.19 -16.25
N ASN A 167 5.48 22.96 -15.73
CA ASN A 167 6.60 22.07 -15.93
C ASN A 167 6.09 20.84 -16.67
N ASP A 168 6.80 20.53 -17.75
CA ASP A 168 6.78 19.30 -18.51
C ASP A 168 6.03 18.16 -17.82
N CYS A 169 5.02 17.61 -18.51
CA CYS A 169 4.22 16.46 -18.10
C CYS A 169 5.09 15.32 -17.52
N ASN A 170 6.32 15.19 -18.01
CA ASN A 170 7.33 14.24 -17.50
C ASN A 170 7.73 14.49 -16.04
N VAL A 171 7.91 15.75 -15.65
CA VAL A 171 8.24 16.14 -14.27
C VAL A 171 7.08 15.84 -13.33
N PHE A 172 5.85 16.08 -13.78
CA PHE A 172 4.65 15.73 -13.04
C PHE A 172 4.55 14.23 -12.78
N PHE A 173 4.65 13.40 -13.83
CA PHE A 173 4.57 11.94 -13.68
C PHE A 173 5.69 11.37 -12.81
N LYS A 174 6.91 11.90 -12.91
CA LYS A 174 8.02 11.50 -12.04
C LYS A 174 7.72 11.80 -10.57
N LYS A 175 7.20 12.99 -10.25
CA LYS A 175 6.80 13.35 -8.88
C LYS A 175 5.66 12.48 -8.37
N LEU A 176 4.65 12.22 -9.21
CA LEU A 176 3.53 11.37 -8.86
C LEU A 176 4.00 9.94 -8.53
N LYS A 177 4.82 9.33 -9.39
CA LYS A 177 5.39 7.98 -9.18
C LYS A 177 6.21 7.92 -7.89
N VAL A 178 7.12 8.86 -7.66
CA VAL A 178 7.93 8.89 -6.44
C VAL A 178 7.07 8.98 -5.17
N ASN A 179 6.03 9.82 -5.18
CA ASN A 179 5.15 9.95 -4.03
C ASN A 179 4.26 8.72 -3.84
N TYR A 180 3.84 8.09 -4.94
CA TYR A 180 3.08 6.85 -4.94
C TYR A 180 3.89 5.69 -4.36
N ASP A 181 5.11 5.46 -4.86
CA ASP A 181 6.02 4.41 -4.39
C ASP A 181 6.34 4.57 -2.89
N LYS A 182 6.58 5.82 -2.45
CA LYS A 182 6.77 6.13 -1.02
C LYS A 182 5.54 5.76 -0.18
N CYS A 183 4.33 5.96 -0.72
CA CYS A 183 3.10 5.67 -0.02
C CYS A 183 2.89 4.17 0.11
N LEU A 184 3.11 3.47 -0.99
CA LEU A 184 3.08 2.02 -1.03
C LEU A 184 4.06 1.44 -0.01
N TYR A 185 5.33 1.89 -0.04
CA TYR A 185 6.37 1.46 0.89
C TYR A 185 5.95 1.62 2.36
N ARG A 186 5.42 2.79 2.75
CA ARG A 186 5.02 3.03 4.15
C ARG A 186 3.80 2.23 4.57
N CYS A 187 2.85 2.00 3.67
CA CYS A 187 1.69 1.17 3.98
C CYS A 187 2.06 -0.30 4.26
N TYR A 188 3.19 -0.78 3.76
CA TYR A 188 3.63 -2.18 3.93
C TYR A 188 4.83 -2.34 4.87
N ALA A 189 5.61 -1.29 5.14
CA ALA A 189 6.73 -1.34 6.07
C ALA A 189 6.31 -1.51 7.54
N ASP A 190 5.03 -1.27 7.88
CA ASP A 190 4.48 -1.57 9.21
C ASP A 190 4.26 -3.09 9.43
N GLU A 191 4.37 -3.94 8.39
CA GLU A 191 4.29 -5.41 8.47
C GLU A 191 5.65 -6.08 8.17
N ASN A 192 6.53 -6.09 9.18
CA ASN A 192 7.79 -6.86 9.27
C ASN A 192 8.94 -6.54 8.27
N LEU A 193 10.16 -6.38 8.83
CA LEU A 193 11.42 -6.15 8.09
C LEU A 193 11.84 -7.30 7.14
N ILE A 194 11.37 -8.53 7.35
CA ILE A 194 11.70 -9.69 6.50
C ILE A 194 10.91 -9.64 5.18
N ASN A 195 9.65 -9.18 5.21
CA ASN A 195 8.88 -8.90 3.99
C ASN A 195 9.51 -7.80 3.16
N LEU A 196 10.27 -6.89 3.79
CA LEU A 196 10.96 -5.80 3.10
C LEU A 196 12.07 -6.30 2.16
N TYR A 197 12.87 -7.28 2.58
CA TYR A 197 13.91 -7.87 1.73
C TYR A 197 13.30 -8.60 0.53
N PHE A 198 12.26 -9.39 0.77
CA PHE A 198 11.51 -10.08 -0.28
C PHE A 198 10.82 -9.09 -1.24
N PHE A 199 10.27 -8.00 -0.70
CA PHE A 199 9.65 -6.93 -1.49
C PHE A 199 10.66 -6.21 -2.39
N PHE A 200 11.88 -5.94 -1.90
CA PHE A 200 12.92 -5.31 -2.72
C PHE A 200 13.56 -6.26 -3.73
N GLN A 201 13.65 -7.56 -3.41
CA GLN A 201 14.25 -8.55 -4.30
C GLN A 201 13.38 -8.87 -5.52
N TYR A 202 12.06 -8.79 -5.36
CA TYR A 202 11.05 -9.11 -6.37
C TYR A 202 10.12 -7.93 -6.64
N LYS A 203 10.64 -6.70 -6.56
CA LYS A 203 9.84 -5.48 -6.55
C LYS A 203 8.92 -5.35 -7.76
N GLU A 204 9.46 -5.47 -8.96
CA GLU A 204 8.72 -5.32 -10.21
C GLU A 204 7.72 -6.46 -10.42
N LEU A 205 8.08 -7.69 -10.07
CA LEU A 205 7.16 -8.84 -10.10
C LEU A 205 6.01 -8.67 -9.10
N ASN A 206 6.30 -8.20 -7.89
CA ASN A 206 5.30 -7.94 -6.86
C ASN A 206 4.35 -6.80 -7.28
N GLU A 207 4.91 -5.72 -7.84
CA GLU A 207 4.12 -4.60 -8.37
C GLU A 207 3.18 -5.06 -9.48
N LEU A 208 3.66 -5.92 -10.39
CA LEU A 208 2.84 -6.49 -11.45
C LEU A 208 1.66 -7.32 -10.89
N ILE A 209 1.92 -8.22 -9.94
CA ILE A 209 0.87 -9.05 -9.31
C ILE A 209 -0.15 -8.15 -8.62
N TRP A 210 0.32 -7.11 -7.92
CA TRP A 210 -0.53 -6.15 -7.23
C TRP A 210 -1.42 -5.37 -8.20
N LEU A 211 -0.89 -5.02 -9.38
CA LEU A 211 -1.65 -4.40 -10.48
C LEU A 211 -2.48 -5.41 -11.30
N GLN A 212 -2.65 -6.63 -10.80
CA GLN A 212 -3.39 -7.70 -11.47
C GLN A 212 -2.88 -7.95 -12.90
N TYR A 213 -1.56 -7.99 -13.05
CA TYR A 213 -0.86 -8.22 -14.32
C TYR A 213 -0.96 -7.10 -15.35
N ASN A 214 -1.40 -5.92 -14.95
CA ASN A 214 -1.28 -4.73 -15.79
C ASN A 214 0.11 -4.10 -15.62
N ILE A 215 0.81 -3.87 -16.73
CA ILE A 215 2.11 -3.18 -16.71
C ILE A 215 1.87 -1.73 -16.23
N PRO A 216 2.55 -1.26 -15.17
CA PRO A 216 2.50 0.14 -14.77
C PRO A 216 3.03 1.00 -15.90
N PHE A 217 2.47 2.19 -16.03
CA PHE A 217 2.89 3.13 -17.07
C PHE A 217 4.40 3.37 -17.02
N GLN A 218 5.08 3.05 -18.12
CA GLN A 218 6.48 3.37 -18.33
C GLN A 218 6.60 4.55 -19.29
N HIS A 219 7.49 5.47 -18.94
CA HIS A 219 7.60 6.77 -19.60
C HIS A 219 7.93 6.67 -21.09
N ASN A 220 8.73 5.68 -21.47
CA ASN A 220 9.13 5.42 -22.83
C ASN A 220 9.27 3.91 -23.07
N GLU A 221 9.37 3.53 -24.35
CA GLU A 221 9.46 2.14 -24.77
C GLU A 221 10.69 1.41 -24.19
N GLU A 222 11.82 2.08 -24.02
CA GLU A 222 13.01 1.46 -23.43
C GLU A 222 12.78 1.11 -21.95
N MET A 223 12.17 2.01 -21.18
CA MET A 223 11.77 1.74 -19.79
C MET A 223 10.72 0.63 -19.70
N LYS A 224 9.79 0.55 -20.66
CA LYS A 224 8.85 -0.58 -20.78
C LYS A 224 9.60 -1.89 -20.96
N LYS A 225 10.52 -1.95 -21.92
CA LYS A 225 11.35 -3.14 -22.18
C LYS A 225 12.23 -3.53 -20.97
N ASN A 226 12.82 -2.55 -20.29
CA ASN A 226 13.58 -2.77 -19.04
C ASN A 226 12.70 -3.41 -17.97
N TYR A 227 11.53 -2.84 -17.71
CA TYR A 227 10.60 -3.33 -16.69
C TYR A 227 10.10 -4.75 -17.01
N MET A 228 9.77 -5.03 -18.27
CA MET A 228 9.36 -6.37 -18.71
C MET A 228 10.49 -7.41 -18.52
N MET A 229 11.74 -7.04 -18.78
CA MET A 229 12.88 -7.93 -18.53
C MET A 229 13.17 -8.12 -17.05
N GLU A 230 13.01 -7.09 -16.22
CA GLU A 230 13.11 -7.19 -14.76
C GLU A 230 12.07 -8.17 -14.21
N ILE A 231 10.80 -8.06 -14.65
CA ILE A 231 9.74 -9.00 -14.29
C ILE A 231 10.12 -10.43 -14.67
N LEU A 232 10.55 -10.66 -15.91
CA LEU A 232 10.84 -12.02 -16.39
C LEU A 232 12.02 -12.63 -15.62
N TYR A 233 13.07 -11.85 -15.39
CA TYR A 233 14.22 -12.27 -14.57
C TYR A 233 13.78 -12.63 -13.15
N GLN A 234 12.98 -11.77 -12.51
CA GLN A 234 12.47 -11.98 -11.16
C GLN A 234 11.54 -13.19 -11.08
N PHE A 235 10.68 -13.39 -12.09
CA PHE A 235 9.80 -14.55 -12.18
C PHE A 235 10.60 -15.85 -12.22
N ILE A 236 11.58 -15.97 -13.13
CA ILE A 236 12.40 -17.17 -13.26
C ILE A 236 13.19 -17.42 -11.97
N LYS A 237 13.79 -16.37 -11.40
CA LYS A 237 14.52 -16.44 -10.13
C LYS A 237 13.61 -16.93 -8.99
N TYR A 238 12.44 -16.32 -8.82
CA TYR A 238 11.46 -16.73 -7.80
C TYR A 238 11.07 -18.19 -7.97
N CYS A 239 10.76 -18.59 -9.20
CA CYS A 239 10.43 -19.97 -9.53
C CYS A 239 11.55 -20.94 -9.15
N ARG A 240 12.82 -20.59 -9.41
CA ARG A 240 13.97 -21.40 -9.01
C ARG A 240 14.13 -21.51 -7.50
N GLU A 241 14.07 -20.39 -6.79
CA GLU A 241 14.22 -20.34 -5.33
C GLU A 241 13.07 -21.07 -4.62
N ASN A 242 11.89 -21.12 -5.23
CA ASN A 242 10.68 -21.67 -4.65
C ASN A 242 10.19 -22.95 -5.32
N LYS A 243 11.01 -23.66 -6.12
CA LYS A 243 10.65 -24.90 -6.89
C LYS A 243 9.90 -25.97 -6.11
N LYS A 244 9.98 -25.89 -4.79
CA LYS A 244 9.52 -26.84 -3.80
C LYS A 244 8.21 -26.41 -3.13
N ASN A 245 7.68 -25.25 -3.47
CA ASN A 245 6.43 -24.71 -2.95
C ASN A 245 5.25 -25.25 -3.76
N GLU A 246 4.32 -25.92 -3.09
CA GLU A 246 3.12 -26.52 -3.71
C GLU A 246 2.26 -25.49 -4.46
N LYS A 247 2.26 -24.23 -3.99
CA LYS A 247 1.51 -23.13 -4.61
C LYS A 247 2.20 -22.55 -5.85
N LEU A 248 3.47 -22.88 -6.09
CA LEU A 248 4.24 -22.32 -7.20
C LEU A 248 3.61 -22.66 -8.55
N SER A 249 3.08 -23.87 -8.70
CA SER A 249 2.41 -24.32 -9.93
C SER A 249 1.25 -23.40 -10.33
N SER A 250 0.43 -22.99 -9.36
CA SER A 250 -0.69 -22.08 -9.58
C SER A 250 -0.20 -20.68 -9.93
N PHE A 251 0.81 -20.18 -9.24
CA PHE A 251 1.42 -18.89 -9.53
C PHE A 251 2.05 -18.84 -10.94
N MET A 252 2.82 -19.86 -11.32
CA MET A 252 3.41 -19.97 -12.66
C MET A 252 2.34 -19.96 -13.74
N SER A 253 1.28 -20.74 -13.56
CA SER A 253 0.18 -20.80 -14.52
C SER A 253 -0.50 -19.44 -14.66
N GLU A 254 -0.77 -18.77 -13.53
CA GLU A 254 -1.38 -17.45 -13.52
C GLU A 254 -0.50 -16.41 -14.22
N PHE A 255 0.80 -16.36 -13.92
CA PHE A 255 1.74 -15.44 -14.55
C PHE A 255 1.84 -15.67 -16.07
N ILE A 256 2.02 -16.92 -16.50
CA ILE A 256 2.17 -17.23 -17.92
C ILE A 256 0.92 -16.86 -18.71
N VAL A 257 -0.26 -17.20 -18.17
CA VAL A 257 -1.55 -16.97 -18.84
C VAL A 257 -1.94 -15.50 -18.82
N LYS A 258 -1.92 -14.84 -17.65
CA LYS A 258 -2.45 -13.48 -17.51
C LYS A 258 -1.48 -12.39 -17.96
N TYR A 259 -0.18 -12.67 -18.00
CA TYR A 259 0.82 -11.66 -18.29
C TYR A 259 1.70 -12.00 -19.48
N TYR A 260 2.46 -13.09 -19.41
CA TYR A 260 3.49 -13.36 -20.40
C TYR A 260 2.90 -13.50 -21.81
N LYS A 261 1.82 -14.29 -21.95
CA LYS A 261 1.13 -14.50 -23.22
C LYS A 261 0.50 -13.23 -23.79
N GLU A 262 -0.11 -12.41 -22.95
CA GLU A 262 -0.70 -11.12 -23.35
C GLU A 262 0.35 -10.13 -23.86
N ASN A 263 1.61 -10.27 -23.44
CA ASN A 263 2.72 -9.40 -23.84
C ASN A 263 3.77 -10.15 -24.69
N TYR A 264 3.38 -11.27 -25.33
CA TYR A 264 4.30 -12.14 -26.06
C TYR A 264 5.00 -11.42 -27.21
N THR A 265 4.26 -10.60 -27.97
CA THR A 265 4.82 -9.85 -29.11
C THR A 265 5.91 -8.87 -28.68
N GLU A 266 5.73 -8.17 -27.56
CA GLU A 266 6.78 -7.31 -27.01
C GLU A 266 7.99 -8.09 -26.52
N TYR A 267 7.80 -9.25 -25.89
CA TYR A 267 8.92 -10.11 -25.51
C TYR A 267 9.69 -10.65 -26.71
N GLU A 268 9.00 -11.04 -27.79
CA GLU A 268 9.63 -11.48 -29.04
C GLU A 268 10.53 -10.37 -29.62
N GLN A 269 10.05 -9.12 -29.63
CA GLN A 269 10.86 -7.97 -30.05
C GLN A 269 12.06 -7.75 -29.13
N ILE A 270 11.87 -7.81 -27.80
CA ILE A 270 12.97 -7.66 -26.84
C ILE A 270 14.04 -8.73 -27.09
N PHE A 271 13.66 -10.00 -27.24
CA PHE A 271 14.62 -11.08 -27.45
C PHE A 271 15.34 -10.96 -28.79
N ALA A 272 14.63 -10.56 -29.85
CA ALA A 272 15.25 -10.28 -31.15
C ALA A 272 16.27 -9.13 -31.05
N ASP A 273 15.91 -8.02 -30.40
CA ASP A 273 16.80 -6.88 -30.16
C ASP A 273 18.08 -7.30 -29.42
N CYS A 274 17.94 -8.10 -28.36
CA CYS A 274 19.05 -8.57 -27.54
C CYS A 274 19.97 -9.56 -28.28
N LYS A 275 19.41 -10.42 -29.13
CA LYS A 275 20.17 -11.39 -29.94
C LYS A 275 20.94 -10.73 -31.07
N ASN A 276 20.39 -9.66 -31.66
CA ASN A 276 20.92 -9.04 -32.87
C ASN A 276 21.90 -7.87 -32.63
N GLY A 277 22.23 -7.53 -31.38
CA GLY A 277 23.45 -6.78 -31.08
C GLY A 277 23.32 -5.53 -30.21
N ASP A 278 22.13 -5.15 -29.73
CA ASP A 278 22.01 -3.99 -28.83
C ASP A 278 22.14 -4.36 -27.35
N LYS A 279 23.27 -5.02 -27.01
CA LYS A 279 23.60 -5.41 -25.63
C LYS A 279 23.97 -4.22 -24.74
N SER A 280 24.03 -3.01 -25.30
CA SER A 280 24.39 -1.79 -24.60
C SER A 280 23.26 -1.26 -23.71
N LYS A 281 22.01 -1.55 -24.09
CA LYS A 281 20.81 -1.13 -23.35
C LYS A 281 20.58 -1.97 -22.11
N THR A 282 19.95 -1.37 -21.09
CA THR A 282 19.73 -2.01 -19.79
C THR A 282 18.97 -3.34 -19.89
N TYR A 283 17.90 -3.42 -20.70
CA TYR A 283 17.17 -4.68 -20.90
C TYR A 283 18.03 -5.77 -21.59
N GLY A 284 18.99 -5.38 -22.44
CA GLY A 284 19.95 -6.30 -23.05
C GLY A 284 20.92 -6.89 -22.03
N GLN A 285 21.42 -6.07 -21.11
CA GLN A 285 22.27 -6.52 -20.01
C GLN A 285 21.52 -7.45 -19.04
N LEU A 286 20.25 -7.14 -18.76
CA LEU A 286 19.38 -7.99 -17.96
C LEU A 286 19.10 -9.33 -18.65
N TYR A 287 18.87 -9.31 -19.97
CA TYR A 287 18.70 -10.52 -20.76
C TYR A 287 19.94 -11.42 -20.71
N GLU A 288 21.14 -10.88 -20.91
CA GLU A 288 22.37 -11.68 -20.82
C GLU A 288 22.59 -12.22 -19.39
N SER A 289 22.37 -11.39 -18.37
CA SER A 289 22.45 -11.83 -16.97
C SER A 289 21.45 -12.97 -16.66
N CYS A 290 20.24 -12.89 -17.24
CA CYS A 290 19.23 -13.93 -17.12
C CYS A 290 19.65 -15.20 -17.85
N LYS A 291 20.22 -15.07 -19.03
CA LYS A 291 20.71 -16.18 -19.85
C LYS A 291 21.89 -16.90 -19.18
N GLU A 292 22.83 -16.16 -18.60
CA GLU A 292 23.97 -16.73 -17.88
C GLU A 292 23.53 -17.52 -16.64
N LYS A 293 22.58 -16.99 -15.86
CA LYS A 293 22.14 -17.64 -14.61
C LYS A 293 21.05 -18.70 -14.82
N TYR A 294 20.16 -18.49 -15.78
CA TYR A 294 18.91 -19.22 -15.92
C TYR A 294 18.60 -19.60 -17.39
N GLY A 295 19.64 -19.75 -18.23
CA GLY A 295 19.49 -19.91 -19.68
C GLY A 295 18.56 -21.04 -20.13
N GLU A 296 18.50 -22.15 -19.41
CA GLU A 296 17.56 -23.26 -19.71
C GLU A 296 16.10 -22.83 -19.56
N ASP A 297 15.75 -22.18 -18.44
CA ASP A 297 14.38 -21.74 -18.19
C ASP A 297 14.00 -20.61 -19.16
N LEU A 298 14.91 -19.67 -19.41
CA LEU A 298 14.70 -18.58 -20.36
C LEU A 298 14.48 -19.11 -21.78
N ALA A 299 15.30 -20.07 -22.24
CA ALA A 299 15.17 -20.67 -23.56
C ALA A 299 13.86 -21.47 -23.71
N LEU A 300 13.42 -22.15 -22.65
CA LEU A 300 12.14 -22.86 -22.65
C LEU A 300 10.97 -21.87 -22.73
N ILE A 301 10.98 -20.79 -21.94
CA ILE A 301 9.93 -19.77 -21.98
C ILE A 301 9.87 -19.10 -23.35
N GLU A 302 11.01 -18.69 -23.88
CA GLU A 302 11.12 -18.05 -25.21
C GLU A 302 10.59 -18.97 -26.32
N LYS A 303 10.95 -20.25 -26.29
CA LYS A 303 10.53 -21.20 -27.33
C LYS A 303 9.05 -21.58 -27.20
N ASN A 304 8.61 -21.88 -25.97
CA ASN A 304 7.26 -22.31 -25.67
C ASN A 304 6.98 -22.24 -24.16
N ALA A 305 6.33 -21.15 -23.74
CA ALA A 305 5.94 -20.92 -22.35
C ALA A 305 5.01 -21.99 -21.76
N ASP A 306 4.14 -22.62 -22.56
CA ASP A 306 3.28 -23.71 -22.09
C ASP A 306 4.08 -24.97 -21.78
N LYS A 307 5.06 -25.28 -22.62
CA LYS A 307 5.97 -26.42 -22.40
C LYS A 307 6.86 -26.18 -21.18
N TYR A 308 7.30 -24.95 -20.96
CA TYR A 308 7.98 -24.56 -19.72
C TYR A 308 7.09 -24.83 -18.50
N LEU A 309 5.84 -24.35 -18.53
CA LEU A 309 4.89 -24.55 -17.44
C LEU A 309 4.63 -26.03 -17.16
N GLU A 310 4.40 -26.84 -18.22
CA GLU A 310 4.19 -28.27 -18.10
C GLU A 310 5.40 -28.97 -17.47
N TYR A 311 6.61 -28.64 -17.91
CA TYR A 311 7.84 -29.19 -17.35
C TYR A 311 7.98 -28.91 -15.84
N GLN A 312 7.74 -27.66 -15.42
CA GLN A 312 7.84 -27.29 -14.00
C GLN A 312 6.73 -27.97 -13.17
N ILE A 313 5.50 -28.05 -13.67
CA ILE A 313 4.39 -28.71 -12.98
C ILE A 313 4.68 -30.21 -12.82
N ASN A 314 5.18 -30.87 -13.86
CA ASN A 314 5.53 -32.29 -13.81
C ASN A 314 6.68 -32.56 -12.84
N TYR A 315 7.67 -31.67 -12.79
CA TYR A 315 8.72 -31.73 -11.78
C TYR A 315 8.14 -31.66 -10.36
N ILE A 316 7.29 -30.67 -10.05
CA ILE A 316 6.65 -30.53 -8.73
C ILE A 316 5.83 -31.78 -8.36
N LYS A 317 5.08 -32.35 -9.31
CA LYS A 317 4.29 -33.57 -9.12
C LYS A 317 5.14 -34.81 -8.90
N SER A 318 6.37 -34.83 -9.41
CA SER A 318 7.30 -35.96 -9.28
C SER A 318 8.00 -36.04 -7.92
N LEU A 319 7.91 -34.97 -7.11
CA LEU A 319 8.49 -34.94 -5.77
C LEU A 319 7.85 -35.99 -4.86
N SER A 320 8.68 -36.73 -4.12
CA SER A 320 8.22 -37.74 -3.17
C SER A 320 7.50 -37.12 -1.97
N ALA A 321 6.68 -37.93 -1.28
CA ALA A 321 5.99 -37.51 -0.06
C ALA A 321 6.97 -37.03 1.03
N LEU A 322 8.17 -37.61 1.10
CA LEU A 322 9.21 -37.20 2.04
C LEU A 322 9.81 -35.84 1.66
N GLU A 323 10.08 -35.60 0.37
CA GLU A 323 10.56 -34.32 -0.13
C GLU A 323 9.54 -33.20 0.11
N LEU A 324 8.27 -33.45 -0.23
CA LEU A 324 7.16 -32.53 0.05
C LEU A 324 7.05 -32.21 1.55
N TRP A 325 7.18 -33.22 2.42
CA TRP A 325 7.14 -33.03 3.86
C TRP A 325 8.33 -32.21 4.39
N ILE A 326 9.56 -32.49 3.93
CA ILE A 326 10.76 -31.71 4.29
C ILE A 326 10.59 -30.24 3.87
N PHE A 327 9.99 -29.97 2.71
CA PHE A 327 9.77 -28.60 2.24
C PHE A 327 8.66 -27.88 2.97
N LYS A 328 7.57 -28.59 3.28
CA LYS A 328 6.52 -28.06 4.17
C LYS A 328 7.11 -27.68 5.52
N ALA A 329 7.97 -28.52 6.09
CA ALA A 329 8.69 -28.20 7.32
C ALA A 329 9.60 -26.96 7.14
N GLN A 330 10.43 -26.89 6.08
CA GLN A 330 11.31 -25.73 5.82
C GLN A 330 10.54 -24.41 5.65
N SER A 331 9.44 -24.42 4.90
CA SER A 331 8.59 -23.23 4.72
C SER A 331 7.93 -22.77 6.02
N LEU A 332 7.50 -23.72 6.87
CA LEU A 332 6.98 -23.43 8.20
C LEU A 332 8.05 -22.80 9.10
N PHE A 333 9.33 -23.16 8.96
CA PHE A 333 10.42 -22.54 9.71
C PHE A 333 10.87 -21.16 9.18
N GLN A 334 10.40 -20.75 8.00
CA GLN A 334 10.65 -19.41 7.45
C GLN A 334 9.49 -18.43 7.71
N ASP A 335 8.30 -18.96 8.00
CA ASP A 335 7.10 -18.19 8.32
C ASP A 335 6.92 -18.07 9.84
N PHE A 336 7.36 -16.95 10.42
CA PHE A 336 7.37 -16.72 11.87
C PHE A 336 5.96 -16.77 12.50
N ASP A 337 4.91 -16.41 11.76
CA ASP A 337 3.52 -16.51 12.21
C ASP A 337 3.05 -17.96 12.26
N ALA A 338 3.48 -18.78 11.30
CA ALA A 338 3.27 -20.22 11.34
C ALA A 338 4.06 -20.88 12.50
N ILE A 339 5.31 -20.48 12.72
CA ILE A 339 6.12 -20.95 13.86
C ILE A 339 5.44 -20.58 15.18
N SER A 340 4.99 -19.34 15.36
CA SER A 340 4.31 -18.89 16.59
C SER A 340 3.09 -19.76 16.93
N ARG A 341 2.30 -20.13 15.91
CA ARG A 341 1.12 -20.99 16.08
C ARG A 341 1.43 -22.44 16.41
N ILE A 342 2.52 -22.98 15.88
CA ILE A 342 2.85 -24.42 15.98
C ILE A 342 3.95 -24.68 17.03
N SER A 343 4.66 -23.64 17.47
CA SER A 343 5.74 -23.68 18.47
C SER A 343 5.34 -24.36 19.78
N PRO A 344 4.16 -24.09 20.37
CA PRO A 344 3.73 -24.80 21.57
C PRO A 344 3.64 -26.33 21.37
N THR A 345 3.14 -26.75 20.21
CA THR A 345 3.00 -28.16 19.83
C THR A 345 4.36 -28.80 19.57
N ILE A 346 5.28 -28.09 18.89
CA ILE A 346 6.64 -28.59 18.62
C ILE A 346 7.43 -28.72 19.92
N MET A 347 7.41 -27.70 20.79
CA MET A 347 8.05 -27.75 22.10
C MET A 347 7.49 -28.86 22.98
N SER A 348 6.16 -29.04 22.99
CA SER A 348 5.52 -30.14 23.71
C SER A 348 5.97 -31.52 23.18
N THR A 349 6.05 -31.68 21.86
CA THR A 349 6.49 -32.93 21.23
C THR A 349 7.97 -33.22 21.51
N MET A 350 8.85 -32.21 21.43
CA MET A 350 10.27 -32.37 21.75
C MET A 350 10.49 -32.73 23.22
N VAL A 351 9.77 -32.08 24.14
CA VAL A 351 9.80 -32.43 25.57
C VAL A 351 9.33 -33.87 25.78
N ALA A 352 8.23 -34.28 25.14
CA ALA A 352 7.74 -35.65 25.23
C ALA A 352 8.78 -36.67 24.73
N ILE A 353 9.44 -36.40 23.59
CA ILE A 353 10.51 -37.26 23.06
C ILE A 353 11.68 -37.34 24.04
N VAL A 354 12.16 -36.21 24.56
CA VAL A 354 13.27 -36.18 25.53
C VAL A 354 12.91 -36.94 26.81
N VAL A 355 11.69 -36.78 27.30
CA VAL A 355 11.18 -37.49 28.47
C VAL A 355 11.10 -39.00 28.20
N CYS A 356 10.57 -39.41 27.04
CA CYS A 356 10.54 -40.82 26.63
C CYS A 356 11.96 -41.42 26.53
N VAL A 357 12.90 -40.72 25.90
CA VAL A 357 14.30 -41.16 25.79
C VAL A 357 14.96 -41.25 27.16
N PHE A 358 14.69 -40.30 28.07
CA PHE A 358 15.22 -40.32 29.43
C PHE A 358 14.69 -41.53 30.23
N PHE A 359 13.40 -41.83 30.13
CA PHE A 359 12.81 -43.00 30.78
C PHE A 359 13.34 -44.30 30.19
N LEU A 360 13.46 -44.40 28.86
CA LEU A 360 14.07 -45.55 28.20
C LEU A 360 15.51 -45.76 28.64
N TYR A 361 16.33 -44.69 28.71
CA TYR A 361 17.70 -44.75 29.20
C TYR A 361 17.77 -45.23 30.67
N LYS A 362 16.89 -44.70 31.54
CA LYS A 362 16.83 -45.09 32.95
C LYS A 362 16.43 -46.56 33.14
N VAL A 363 15.45 -47.04 32.38
CA VAL A 363 15.05 -48.46 32.35
C VAL A 363 16.19 -49.33 31.87
N LEU A 364 16.87 -48.95 30.78
CA LEU A 364 18.02 -49.70 30.25
C LEU A 364 19.14 -49.83 31.31
N LYS A 365 19.42 -48.76 32.05
CA LYS A 365 20.42 -48.73 33.14
C LYS A 365 20.01 -49.52 34.39
N THR A 366 18.73 -49.87 34.54
CA THR A 366 18.25 -50.67 35.68
C THR A 366 18.20 -52.16 35.34
N ILE A 367 18.16 -52.51 34.05
CA ILE A 367 18.14 -53.89 33.55
C ILE A 367 19.56 -54.44 33.33
N ILE A 368 20.54 -53.56 33.05
CA ILE A 368 21.98 -53.85 33.00
C ILE A 368 22.59 -53.52 34.36
#